data_AF-A0A3B8JCF7-F1
#
_entry.id   AF-A0A3B8JCF7-F1
#
_cell.length_a   1.000
_cell.length_b   1.000
_cell.length_c   1.000
_cell.angle_alpha   90.00
_cell.angle_beta   90.00
_cell.angle_gamma   90.00
#
_symmetry.space_group_name_H-M   'P 1'
#
loop_
_entity.id
_entity.type
_entity.pdbx_description
1 polymer ?
#
loop_
_entity_poly.entity_id
_entity_poly.type
_entity_poly.pdbx_seq_one_letter_code
_entity_poly.pdbx_strand_id
1 'polypeptide(L)'
;MTIPNSIQEFVRQRANFQCEYCHYPEFLSTSPLTIDHIMPQSLGGSDDADNLALACRRCNERHYNFTVGVDPETQQEIPLFNPRQQQWSEHFIWTADGTKIIGITPTGRATCNRLDLNDERRADRFIQKSRRFWVQGSWHPPRQDPRQG
;
A
#
# COMPACT_ATOMS: atom_id res chain seq x y z
N MET A 1 -12.95 19.65 5.09
CA MET A 1 -13.21 19.26 6.48
C MET A 1 -12.08 18.33 6.92
N THR A 2 -11.75 18.30 8.21
CA THR A 2 -10.67 17.47 8.75
C THR A 2 -11.25 16.18 9.32
N ILE A 3 -10.69 15.02 8.97
CA ILE A 3 -11.10 13.72 9.52
C ILE A 3 -10.92 13.75 11.06
N PRO A 4 -11.96 13.43 11.86
CA PRO A 4 -11.86 13.40 13.31
C PRO A 4 -10.74 12.48 13.82
N ASN A 5 -10.01 12.89 14.86
CA ASN A 5 -8.92 12.10 15.43
C ASN A 5 -9.34 10.69 15.86
N SER A 6 -10.58 10.51 16.33
CA SER A 6 -11.12 9.19 16.69
C SER A 6 -11.21 8.25 15.48
N ILE A 7 -11.60 8.76 14.31
CA ILE A 7 -11.63 7.99 13.06
C ILE A 7 -10.20 7.69 12.60
N GLN A 8 -9.29 8.67 12.67
CA GLN A 8 -7.88 8.44 12.32
C GLN A 8 -7.26 7.32 13.17
N GLU A 9 -7.48 7.35 14.49
CA GLU A 9 -6.96 6.33 15.40
C GLU A 9 -7.59 4.95 15.13
N PHE A 10 -8.89 4.90 14.87
CA PHE A 10 -9.56 3.66 14.48
C PHE A 10 -8.94 3.05 13.21
N VAL A 11 -8.73 3.86 12.17
CA VAL A 11 -8.10 3.42 10.90
C VAL A 11 -6.69 2.88 11.16
N ARG A 12 -5.93 3.55 12.03
CA ARG A 12 -4.54 3.17 12.38
C ARG A 12 -4.46 1.83 13.11
N GLN A 13 -5.32 1.63 14.11
CA GLN A 13 -5.40 0.38 14.86
C GLN A 13 -5.85 -0.78 13.98
N ARG A 14 -6.88 -0.57 13.16
CA ARG A 14 -7.36 -1.58 12.18
C ARG A 14 -6.25 -2.01 11.21
N ALA A 15 -5.44 -1.06 10.75
CA ALA A 15 -4.31 -1.32 9.85
C ALA A 15 -3.07 -1.89 10.56
N ASN A 16 -3.13 -2.19 11.86
CA ASN A 16 -2.00 -2.61 12.68
C ASN A 16 -0.77 -1.69 12.53
N PHE A 17 -1.00 -0.39 12.39
CA PHE A 17 0.04 0.62 12.16
C PHE A 17 0.93 0.31 10.94
N GLN A 18 0.37 -0.27 9.88
CA GLN A 18 1.04 -0.55 8.63
C GLN A 18 0.32 0.12 7.46
N CYS A 19 1.08 0.58 6.47
CA CYS A 19 0.48 1.04 5.21
C CYS A 19 -0.31 -0.11 4.57
N GLU A 20 -1.61 0.08 4.34
CA GLU A 20 -2.50 -0.99 3.86
C GLU A 20 -2.26 -1.41 2.40
N TYR A 21 -1.43 -0.66 1.67
CA TYR A 21 -1.02 -1.00 0.30
C TYR A 21 0.32 -1.75 0.25
N CYS A 22 1.32 -1.28 1.00
CA CYS A 22 2.71 -1.75 0.88
C CYS A 22 3.27 -2.41 2.15
N HIS A 23 2.45 -2.50 3.19
CA HIS A 23 2.77 -2.98 4.54
C HIS A 23 4.03 -2.35 5.15
N TYR A 24 4.39 -1.13 4.73
CA TYR A 24 5.41 -0.34 5.40
C TYR A 24 4.95 -0.04 6.82
N PRO A 25 5.68 -0.50 7.85
CA PRO A 25 5.25 -0.32 9.23
C PRO A 25 5.61 1.08 9.70
N GLU A 26 4.69 1.69 10.44
CA GLU A 26 4.81 3.08 10.87
C GLU A 26 5.99 3.32 11.82
N PHE A 27 6.38 2.33 12.64
CA PHE A 27 7.52 2.48 13.54
C PHE A 27 8.87 2.67 12.80
N LEU A 28 8.93 2.33 11.50
CA LEU A 28 10.08 2.61 10.64
C LEU A 28 10.02 3.99 9.99
N SER A 29 8.96 4.76 10.24
CA SER A 29 8.73 6.09 9.69
C SER A 29 9.20 7.18 10.64
N THR A 30 9.75 8.26 10.08
CA THR A 30 10.10 9.47 10.82
C THR A 30 8.89 10.37 11.10
N SER A 31 7.71 9.99 10.60
CA SER A 31 6.46 10.74 10.76
C SER A 31 5.27 9.77 10.71
N PRO A 32 4.13 10.08 11.38
CA PRO A 32 2.94 9.25 11.27
C PRO A 32 2.54 9.04 9.80
N LEU A 33 2.05 7.83 9.48
CA LEU A 33 1.43 7.56 8.21
C LEU A 33 0.15 8.39 8.08
N THR A 34 -0.23 8.66 6.83
CA THR A 34 -1.35 9.52 6.49
C THR A 34 -2.62 8.71 6.28
N ILE A 35 -3.78 9.34 6.41
CA ILE A 35 -5.05 8.77 5.98
C ILE A 35 -5.25 9.05 4.50
N ASP A 36 -5.56 8.01 3.73
CA ASP A 36 -5.88 8.06 2.31
C ASP A 36 -7.35 7.69 2.09
N HIS A 37 -7.95 8.32 1.08
CA HIS A 37 -9.33 8.07 0.67
C HIS A 37 -9.32 7.12 -0.52
N ILE A 38 -9.86 5.90 -0.33
CA ILE A 38 -9.88 4.84 -1.35
C ILE A 38 -10.69 5.29 -2.57
N MET A 39 -11.89 5.81 -2.36
CA MET A 39 -12.55 6.70 -3.30
C MET A 39 -12.10 8.14 -2.96
N PRO A 40 -11.38 8.82 -3.84
CA PRO A 40 -10.90 10.18 -3.58
C PRO A 40 -12.05 11.16 -3.31
N GLN A 41 -11.85 12.11 -2.40
CA GLN A 41 -12.84 13.17 -2.14
C GLN A 41 -13.18 14.00 -3.39
N SER A 42 -12.19 14.22 -4.26
CA SER A 42 -12.40 14.91 -5.55
C SER A 42 -13.31 14.16 -6.52
N LEU A 43 -13.56 12.87 -6.25
CA LEU A 43 -14.49 12.00 -6.98
C LEU A 43 -15.73 11.65 -6.12
N GLY A 44 -15.97 12.37 -5.02
CA GLY A 44 -17.14 12.20 -4.16
C GLY A 44 -17.00 11.17 -3.03
N GLY A 45 -15.78 10.72 -2.72
CA GLY A 45 -15.55 9.83 -1.58
C GLY A 45 -15.83 10.47 -0.22
N SER A 46 -16.33 9.68 0.74
CA SER A 46 -16.68 10.14 2.08
C SER A 46 -15.50 10.06 3.07
N ASP A 47 -15.64 10.74 4.21
CA ASP A 47 -14.72 10.64 5.35
C ASP A 47 -15.05 9.45 6.28
N ASP A 48 -15.94 8.54 5.85
CA ASP A 48 -16.32 7.37 6.64
C ASP A 48 -15.17 6.36 6.68
N ALA A 49 -15.01 5.67 7.81
CA ALA A 49 -13.90 4.73 8.01
C ALA A 49 -13.82 3.62 6.94
N ASP A 50 -14.94 3.29 6.28
CA ASP A 50 -15.05 2.30 5.20
C ASP A 50 -14.54 2.82 3.84
N ASN A 51 -14.25 4.12 3.73
CA ASN A 51 -13.58 4.73 2.59
C ASN A 51 -12.12 5.14 2.90
N LEU A 52 -11.65 4.89 4.13
CA LEU A 52 -10.32 5.32 4.57
C LEU A 52 -9.35 4.15 4.68
N ALA A 53 -8.11 4.41 4.28
CA ALA A 53 -6.96 3.52 4.44
C ALA A 53 -5.81 4.22 5.16
N LEU A 54 -5.05 3.50 5.99
CA LEU A 54 -3.77 3.97 6.48
C LEU A 54 -2.73 3.82 5.36
N ALA A 55 -2.10 4.90 4.94
CA ALA A 55 -1.17 4.90 3.84
C ALA A 55 0.12 5.64 4.18
N CYS A 56 1.27 5.05 3.82
CA CYS A 56 2.51 5.82 3.87
C CYS A 56 2.46 6.96 2.85
N ARG A 57 3.18 8.05 3.13
CA ARG A 57 3.22 9.25 2.29
C ARG A 57 3.41 8.91 0.80
N ARG A 58 4.34 8.00 0.47
CA ARG A 58 4.59 7.60 -0.93
C ARG A 58 3.38 6.92 -1.59
N CYS A 59 2.68 6.04 -0.87
CA CYS A 59 1.51 5.37 -1.43
C CYS A 59 0.36 6.37 -1.59
N ASN A 60 0.09 7.19 -0.57
CA ASN A 60 -0.96 8.21 -0.63
C ASN A 60 -0.72 9.22 -1.77
N GLU A 61 0.49 9.80 -1.85
CA GLU A 61 0.83 10.75 -2.92
C GLU A 61 0.74 10.15 -4.33
N ARG A 62 0.96 8.85 -4.46
CA ARG A 62 0.84 8.17 -5.74
C ARG A 62 -0.58 7.71 -6.02
N HIS A 63 -1.37 7.37 -5.01
CA HIS A 63 -2.80 7.08 -5.14
C HIS A 63 -3.51 8.34 -5.65
N TYR A 64 -3.29 9.46 -4.95
CA TYR A 64 -3.79 10.79 -5.31
C TYR A 64 -5.32 10.75 -5.57
N ASN A 65 -5.76 11.01 -6.80
CA ASN A 65 -7.17 10.96 -7.19
C ASN A 65 -7.50 9.79 -8.13
N PHE A 66 -6.70 8.74 -8.14
CA PHE A 66 -6.86 7.64 -9.07
C PHE A 66 -7.51 6.44 -8.40
N THR A 67 -8.52 5.86 -9.07
CA THR A 67 -9.20 4.64 -8.64
C THR A 67 -8.83 3.43 -9.50
N VAL A 68 -8.10 3.67 -10.60
CA VAL A 68 -7.61 2.64 -11.54
C VAL A 68 -6.11 2.78 -11.79
N GLY A 69 -5.50 1.69 -12.24
CA GLY A 69 -4.14 1.63 -12.73
C GLY A 69 -4.03 0.73 -13.96
N VAL A 70 -3.01 0.94 -14.76
CA VAL A 70 -2.75 0.07 -15.91
C VAL A 70 -2.06 -1.20 -15.41
N ASP A 71 -2.65 -2.36 -15.70
CA ASP A 71 -1.99 -3.65 -15.54
C ASP A 71 -0.91 -3.80 -16.62
N PRO A 72 0.38 -3.86 -16.25
CA PRO A 72 1.47 -3.93 -17.21
C PRO A 72 1.45 -5.18 -18.11
N GLU A 73 0.79 -6.26 -17.71
CA GLU A 73 0.69 -7.47 -18.56
C GLU A 73 -0.38 -7.34 -19.64
N THR A 74 -1.56 -6.86 -19.28
CA THR A 74 -2.73 -6.81 -20.17
C THR A 74 -2.93 -5.47 -20.86
N GLN A 75 -2.25 -4.41 -20.38
CA GLN A 75 -2.41 -3.01 -20.78
C GLN A 75 -3.83 -2.45 -20.54
N GLN A 76 -4.64 -3.15 -19.74
CA GLN A 76 -5.99 -2.72 -19.38
C GLN A 76 -5.97 -1.83 -18.14
N GLU A 77 -6.92 -0.90 -18.07
CA GLU A 77 -7.22 -0.18 -16.83
C GLU A 77 -7.99 -1.09 -15.88
N ILE A 78 -7.41 -1.34 -14.70
CA ILE A 78 -7.95 -2.22 -13.67
C ILE A 78 -8.17 -1.39 -12.40
N PRO A 79 -9.26 -1.61 -11.65
CA PRO A 79 -9.43 -1.02 -10.32
C PRO A 79 -8.23 -1.28 -9.42
N LEU A 80 -7.80 -0.26 -8.69
CA LEU A 80 -6.76 -0.39 -7.69
C LEU A 80 -7.24 -1.22 -6.50
N PHE A 81 -6.29 -1.80 -5.78
CA PHE A 81 -6.56 -2.61 -4.60
C PHE A 81 -7.31 -1.81 -3.53
N ASN A 82 -8.42 -2.37 -3.06
CA ASN A 82 -9.25 -1.80 -2.02
C ASN A 82 -9.13 -2.63 -0.71
N PRO A 83 -8.41 -2.16 0.31
CA PRO A 83 -8.20 -2.89 1.56
C PRO A 83 -9.47 -3.05 2.42
N ARG A 84 -10.60 -2.46 2.02
CA ARG A 84 -11.91 -2.62 2.67
C ARG A 84 -12.73 -3.74 2.04
N GLN A 85 -12.40 -4.16 0.82
CA GLN A 85 -13.15 -5.14 0.05
C GLN A 85 -12.33 -6.38 -0.34
N GLN A 86 -11.00 -6.30 -0.24
CA GLN A 86 -10.08 -7.32 -0.76
C GLN A 86 -9.04 -7.71 0.28
N GLN A 87 -8.62 -8.98 0.25
CA GLN A 87 -7.54 -9.47 1.11
C GLN A 87 -6.19 -9.27 0.42
N TRP A 88 -5.22 -8.71 1.14
CA TRP A 88 -3.90 -8.41 0.55
C TRP A 88 -3.21 -9.66 -0.02
N SER A 89 -3.27 -10.79 0.70
CA SER A 89 -2.65 -12.07 0.30
C SER A 89 -3.26 -12.72 -0.94
N GLU A 90 -4.46 -12.32 -1.36
CA GLU A 90 -5.09 -12.79 -2.61
C GLU A 90 -4.53 -12.05 -3.84
N HIS A 91 -4.00 -10.85 -3.64
CA HIS A 91 -3.54 -9.98 -4.72
C HIS A 91 -2.03 -9.81 -4.78
N PHE A 92 -1.33 -10.03 -3.66
CA PHE A 92 0.09 -9.76 -3.53
C PHE A 92 0.85 -10.89 -2.81
N ILE A 93 2.12 -11.02 -3.17
CA ILE A 93 3.10 -11.88 -2.50
C ILE A 93 4.44 -11.16 -2.41
N TRP A 94 5.23 -11.43 -1.38
CA TRP A 94 6.61 -10.95 -1.32
C TRP A 94 7.56 -11.86 -2.10
N THR A 95 8.62 -11.29 -2.67
CA THR A 95 9.77 -12.07 -3.15
C THR A 95 10.37 -12.89 -2.01
N ALA A 96 11.07 -13.98 -2.34
CA ALA A 96 11.73 -14.83 -1.34
C ALA A 96 12.68 -14.05 -0.42
N ASP A 97 13.38 -13.03 -0.98
CA ASP A 97 14.26 -12.13 -0.24
C ASP A 97 13.53 -11.05 0.58
N GLY A 98 12.20 -10.96 0.48
CA GLY A 98 11.35 -10.01 1.20
C GLY A 98 11.47 -8.55 0.75
N THR A 99 12.12 -8.27 -0.39
CA THR A 99 12.41 -6.88 -0.79
C THR A 99 11.39 -6.27 -1.75
N LYS A 100 10.61 -7.10 -2.44
CA LYS A 100 9.64 -6.67 -3.45
C LYS A 100 8.27 -7.29 -3.22
N ILE A 101 7.24 -6.53 -3.56
CA ILE A 101 5.84 -6.94 -3.65
C ILE A 101 5.55 -7.32 -5.10
N ILE A 102 5.04 -8.51 -5.33
CA ILE A 102 4.60 -8.99 -6.63
C ILE A 102 3.08 -8.99 -6.64
N GLY A 103 2.48 -8.32 -7.63
CA GLY A 103 1.06 -8.46 -7.89
C GLY A 103 0.80 -9.77 -8.64
N ILE A 104 -0.03 -10.66 -8.08
CA ILE A 104 -0.35 -11.98 -8.64
C ILE A 104 -1.72 -12.03 -9.34
N THR A 105 -2.39 -10.88 -9.38
CA THR A 105 -3.67 -10.65 -10.07
C THR A 105 -3.58 -9.36 -10.89
N PRO A 106 -4.48 -9.11 -11.85
CA PRO A 106 -4.54 -7.82 -12.56
C PRO A 106 -4.63 -6.62 -11.62
N THR A 107 -5.47 -6.68 -10.58
CA THR A 107 -5.57 -5.63 -9.55
C THR A 107 -4.25 -5.43 -8.80
N GLY A 108 -3.60 -6.52 -8.40
CA GLY A 108 -2.31 -6.45 -7.72
C GLY A 108 -1.23 -5.82 -8.60
N ARG A 109 -1.14 -6.22 -9.87
CA ARG A 109 -0.14 -5.68 -10.81
C ARG A 109 -0.41 -4.22 -11.15
N ALA A 110 -1.66 -3.85 -11.42
CA ALA A 110 -2.08 -2.47 -11.64
C ALA A 110 -1.76 -1.59 -10.43
N THR A 111 -2.00 -2.09 -9.20
CA THR A 111 -1.67 -1.38 -7.96
C THR A 111 -0.17 -1.23 -7.77
N CYS A 112 0.60 -2.31 -7.94
CA CYS A 112 2.07 -2.28 -7.91
C CYS A 112 2.62 -1.23 -8.88
N ASN A 113 2.08 -1.21 -10.11
CA ASN A 113 2.49 -0.28 -11.15
C ASN A 113 2.09 1.17 -10.81
N ARG A 114 0.82 1.42 -10.45
CA ARG A 114 0.27 2.76 -10.18
C ARG A 114 0.92 3.41 -8.98
N LEU A 115 1.05 2.68 -7.87
CA LEU A 115 1.64 3.15 -6.62
C LEU A 115 3.16 2.97 -6.57
N ASP A 116 3.74 2.30 -7.57
CA ASP A 116 5.16 1.99 -7.68
C ASP A 116 5.72 1.43 -6.34
N LEU A 117 5.04 0.38 -5.86
CA LEU A 117 5.24 -0.21 -4.52
C LEU A 117 6.67 -0.71 -4.27
N ASN A 118 7.43 -0.93 -5.34
CA ASN A 118 8.81 -1.40 -5.33
C ASN A 118 9.83 -0.32 -5.68
N ASP A 119 9.42 0.94 -5.86
CA ASP A 119 10.32 2.05 -6.21
C ASP A 119 11.06 1.83 -7.54
N GLU A 120 10.38 1.20 -8.50
CA GLU A 120 10.88 0.87 -9.83
C GLU A 120 11.02 2.11 -10.75
N ARG A 121 10.48 3.27 -10.33
CA ARG A 121 10.65 4.54 -11.07
C ARG A 121 11.93 5.30 -10.70
N ARG A 122 12.57 5.00 -9.55
CA ARG A 122 13.81 5.64 -9.11
C ARG A 122 15.03 4.79 -9.41
N ALA A 123 16.06 5.38 -10.04
CA ALA A 123 17.26 4.65 -10.42
C ALA A 123 18.00 3.99 -9.23
N ASP A 124 17.94 4.62 -8.06
CA ASP A 124 18.64 4.16 -6.86
C ASP A 124 17.88 3.10 -6.05
N ARG A 125 16.61 2.78 -6.40
CA ARG A 125 15.78 1.74 -5.76
C ARG A 125 15.80 1.83 -4.22
N PHE A 126 15.66 3.05 -3.69
CA PHE A 126 15.81 3.36 -2.27
C PHE A 126 14.99 2.42 -1.37
N ILE A 127 13.72 2.16 -1.71
CA ILE A 127 12.86 1.29 -0.89
C ILE A 127 13.35 -0.16 -0.85
N GLN A 128 13.79 -0.71 -1.99
CA GLN A 128 14.32 -2.08 -2.02
C GLN A 128 15.59 -2.18 -1.18
N LYS A 129 16.46 -1.16 -1.23
CA LYS A 129 17.66 -1.06 -0.37
C LYS A 129 17.28 -1.03 1.11
N SER A 130 16.32 -0.20 1.52
CA SER A 130 15.86 -0.14 2.92
C SER A 130 15.26 -1.47 3.38
N ARG A 131 14.40 -2.10 2.55
CA ARG A 131 13.80 -3.39 2.87
C ARG A 131 14.84 -4.48 3.10
N ARG A 132 15.97 -4.50 2.37
CA ARG A 132 17.06 -5.47 2.63
C ARG A 132 17.58 -5.38 4.07
N PHE A 133 17.77 -4.18 4.60
CA PHE A 133 18.21 -4.00 6.00
C PHE A 133 17.09 -4.37 6.98
N TRP A 134 15.83 -4.07 6.67
CA TRP A 134 14.71 -4.43 7.54
C TRP A 134 14.45 -5.95 7.58
N VAL A 135 14.71 -6.66 6.48
CA VAL A 135 14.65 -8.12 6.42
C VAL A 135 15.71 -8.73 7.34
N GLN A 136 16.94 -8.20 7.35
CA GLN A 136 18.00 -8.64 8.28
C GLN A 136 17.59 -8.46 9.75
N GLY A 137 16.89 -7.36 10.05
CA GLY A 137 16.32 -7.10 11.38
C GLY A 137 15.02 -7.85 11.71
N SER A 138 14.49 -8.66 10.78
CA SER A 138 13.18 -9.32 10.91
C SER A 138 12.01 -8.35 11.17
N TRP A 139 12.13 -7.10 10.71
CA TRP A 139 11.14 -6.03 10.90
C TRP A 139 10.10 -5.97 9.77
N HIS A 140 10.48 -6.38 8.57
CA HIS A 140 9.63 -6.32 7.38
C HIS A 140 10.15 -7.34 6.34
N PRO A 141 9.29 -7.97 5.53
CA PRO A 141 7.82 -7.84 5.51
C PRO A 141 7.12 -8.56 6.67
N PRO A 142 5.83 -8.24 6.95
CA PRO A 142 5.04 -8.93 7.98
C PRO A 142 5.13 -10.45 7.86
N ARG A 143 5.23 -11.16 8.99
CA ARG A 143 5.41 -12.62 9.02
C ARG A 143 4.23 -13.39 8.44
N GLN A 144 3.04 -12.81 8.52
CA GLN A 144 1.79 -13.40 8.04
C GLN A 144 1.59 -13.22 6.53
N ASP A 145 2.36 -12.35 5.88
CA ASP A 145 2.23 -12.14 4.44
C ASP A 145 2.83 -13.32 3.68
N PRO A 146 2.20 -13.75 2.57
CA PRO A 146 2.76 -14.81 1.76
C PRO A 146 4.09 -14.37 1.13
N ARG A 147 5.03 -15.32 1.01
CA ARG A 147 6.32 -15.15 0.32
C ARG A 147 6.50 -16.25 -0.71
N GLN A 148 7.19 -15.94 -1.81
CA GLN A 148 7.63 -16.96 -2.75
C GLN A 148 8.45 -18.03 -2.02
N GLY A 149 8.13 -19.31 -2.29
CA GLY A 149 8.82 -20.47 -1.74
C GLY A 149 10.19 -20.70 -2.38
#